data_AF-A0A931GGP6-F1
#
_entry.id   AF-A0A931GGP6-F1
#
_cell.length_a   1.000
_cell.length_b   1.000
_cell.length_c   1.000
_cell.angle_alpha   90.00
_cell.angle_beta   90.00
_cell.angle_gamma   90.00
#
_symmetry.space_group_name_H-M   'P 1'
#
loop_
_entity.id
_entity.type
_entity.pdbx_description
1 polymer ?
#
loop_
_entity_poly.entity_id
_entity_poly.type
_entity_poly.pdbx_seq_one_letter_code
_entity_poly.pdbx_strand_id
1 'polypeptide(L)' 'MFVTLEHMHSVPGYGSRPGFCHKGGRALAAKYGLDWAQIVRDGGIAASKLVATGDAMALHLVEFARQEVGNGQ' A
#
# COMPACT_ATOMS: atom_id res chain seq x y z
N MET A 1 2.62 -8.16 9.49
CA MET A 1 2.29 -8.35 8.06
C MET A 1 2.98 -7.31 7.21
N PHE A 2 3.57 -7.72 6.10
CA PHE A 2 4.28 -6.85 5.16
C PHE A 2 3.41 -6.61 3.92
N VAL A 3 3.25 -5.34 3.53
CA VAL A 3 2.49 -4.94 2.35
C VAL A 3 3.50 -4.62 1.25
N THR A 4 3.54 -5.43 0.20
CA THR A 4 4.49 -5.27 -0.91
C THR A 4 4.01 -4.24 -1.93
N LEU A 5 4.91 -3.80 -2.80
CA LEU A 5 4.55 -2.99 -3.98
C LEU A 5 3.64 -3.76 -4.95
N GLU A 6 3.73 -5.08 -4.99
CA GLU A 6 2.85 -5.93 -5.79
C GLU A 6 1.40 -5.80 -5.34
N HIS A 7 1.14 -5.90 -4.02
CA HIS A 7 -0.20 -5.65 -3.48
C HIS A 7 -0.71 -4.25 -3.85
N MET A 8 0.17 -3.25 -3.89
CA MET A 8 -0.18 -1.88 -4.27
C MET A 8 -0.52 -1.75 -5.76
N HIS A 9 0.07 -2.56 -6.65
CA HIS A 9 -0.26 -2.58 -8.07
C HIS A 9 -1.49 -3.44 -8.37
N SER A 10 -1.75 -4.48 -7.56
CA SER A 10 -2.87 -5.40 -7.74
C SER A 10 -4.16 -4.95 -7.06
N VAL A 11 -4.08 -4.10 -6.02
CA VAL A 11 -5.26 -3.63 -5.29
C VAL A 11 -6.26 -2.96 -6.25
N PRO A 12 -7.56 -3.27 -6.16
CA PRO A 12 -8.58 -2.57 -6.94
C PRO A 12 -8.54 -1.08 -6.62
N GLY A 13 -8.24 -0.27 -7.63
CA GLY A 13 -8.26 1.18 -7.51
C GLY A 13 -9.69 1.72 -7.35
N TYR A 14 -9.83 2.90 -6.77
CA TYR A 14 -11.12 3.60 -6.64
C TYR A 14 -11.66 4.21 -7.95
N GLY A 15 -11.01 3.92 -9.10
CA GLY A 15 -11.37 4.46 -10.41
C GLY A 15 -11.20 3.44 -11.52
N SER A 16 -11.24 3.88 -12.79
CA SER A 16 -11.25 3.00 -13.97
C SER A 16 -9.96 2.20 -14.21
N ARG A 17 -8.92 2.38 -13.39
CA ARG A 17 -7.67 1.62 -13.47
C ARG A 17 -7.42 0.87 -12.16
N PRO A 18 -7.11 -0.45 -12.24
CA PRO A 18 -6.64 -1.20 -11.09
C PRO A 18 -5.24 -0.73 -10.69
N GLY A 19 -4.93 -0.82 -9.39
CA GLY A 19 -3.63 -0.48 -8.83
C GLY A 19 -3.43 0.99 -8.46
N PHE A 20 -2.76 1.22 -7.34
CA PHE A 20 -2.19 2.54 -7.04
C PHE A 20 -0.90 2.73 -7.83
N CYS A 21 -0.83 3.82 -8.60
CA CYS A 21 0.42 4.20 -9.26
C CYS A 21 1.47 4.67 -8.22
N HIS A 22 2.76 4.54 -8.56
CA HIS A 22 3.87 5.05 -7.74
C HIS A 22 3.72 6.53 -7.36
N LYS A 23 3.07 7.33 -8.22
CA LYS A 23 2.77 8.74 -7.92
C LYS A 23 1.79 8.88 -6.75
N GLY A 24 0.74 8.06 -6.70
CA GLY A 24 -0.24 8.05 -5.61
C GLY A 24 0.38 7.55 -4.31
N GLY A 25 1.15 6.45 -4.37
CA GLY A 25 1.89 5.93 -3.22
C GLY A 25 2.88 6.96 -2.64
N ARG A 26 3.62 7.65 -3.51
CA ARG A 26 4.54 8.73 -3.11
C ARG A 26 3.81 9.92 -2.49
N ALA A 27 2.67 10.31 -3.03
CA ALA A 27 1.88 11.42 -2.49
C ALA A 27 1.33 11.10 -1.10
N LEU A 28 0.83 9.87 -0.90
CA LEU A 28 0.42 9.36 0.42
C LEU A 28 1.61 9.37 1.38
N ALA A 29 2.75 8.82 0.95
CA ALA A 29 3.94 8.76 1.78
C ALA A 29 4.40 10.17 2.21
N ALA A 30 4.44 11.13 1.28
CA ALA A 30 4.77 12.52 1.59
C ALA A 30 3.75 13.17 2.56
N LYS A 31 2.45 12.90 2.39
CA LYS A 31 1.38 13.43 3.25
C LYS A 31 1.50 12.95 4.71
N TYR A 32 1.95 11.71 4.91
CA TYR A 32 2.03 11.08 6.22
C TYR A 32 3.45 10.93 6.77
N GLY A 33 4.45 11.53 6.11
CA GLY A 33 5.85 11.47 6.53
C GLY A 33 6.50 10.09 6.42
N LEU A 34 5.98 9.22 5.54
CA LEU A 34 6.59 7.93 5.23
C LEU A 34 7.71 8.12 4.20
N ASP A 35 8.82 7.41 4.36
CA ASP A 35 9.92 7.44 3.39
C ASP A 35 9.60 6.55 2.19
N TRP A 36 9.08 7.16 1.12
CA TRP A 36 8.78 6.47 -0.13
C TRP A 36 9.99 5.74 -0.73
N ALA A 37 11.19 6.33 -0.64
CA ALA A 37 12.37 5.71 -1.20
C ALA A 37 12.76 4.46 -0.41
N GLN A 38 12.58 4.48 0.91
CA GLN A 38 12.76 3.29 1.75
C GLN A 38 11.74 2.21 1.44
N ILE A 39 10.46 2.57 1.25
CA ILE A 39 9.41 1.62 0.87
C ILE A 39 9.76 0.90 -0.43
N VAL A 40 10.24 1.64 -1.44
CA VAL A 40 10.62 1.03 -2.73
C VAL A 40 11.84 0.15 -2.59
N ARG A 41 12.86 0.57 -1.83
CA ARG A 41 14.06 -0.24 -1.56
C ARG A 41 13.74 -1.53 -0.82
N ASP A 42 12.84 -1.46 0.16
CA ASP A 42 12.41 -2.62 0.96
C ASP A 42 11.38 -3.49 0.20
N GLY A 43 10.92 -3.05 -0.97
CA GLY A 43 9.87 -3.71 -1.75
C GLY A 43 8.47 -3.62 -1.16
N GLY A 44 8.27 -2.77 -0.14
CA GLY A 44 7.02 -2.65 0.59
C GLY A 44 7.14 -1.91 1.92
N ILE A 45 6.09 -1.99 2.72
CA ILE A 45 6.01 -1.36 4.04
C ILE A 45 5.24 -2.24 5.03
N ALA A 46 5.58 -2.14 6.31
CA ALA A 46 4.80 -2.77 7.37
C ALA A 46 3.36 -2.26 7.39
N ALA A 47 2.38 -3.18 7.41
CA ALA A 47 0.96 -2.85 7.49
C ALA A 47 0.62 -1.90 8.65
N SER A 48 1.30 -2.05 9.80
CA SER A 48 1.09 -1.18 10.97
C SER A 48 1.41 0.29 10.68
N LYS A 49 2.41 0.59 9.83
CA LYS A 49 2.72 1.97 9.45
C LYS A 49 1.62 2.57 8.56
N LEU A 50 1.00 1.75 7.71
CA LEU A 50 -0.14 2.17 6.89
C LEU A 50 -1.40 2.35 7.73
N VAL A 51 -1.69 1.46 8.67
CA VAL A 51 -2.84 1.60 9.59
C VAL A 51 -2.69 2.84 10.49
N ALA A 52 -1.47 3.15 10.93
CA ALA A 52 -1.19 4.33 11.75
C ALA A 52 -1.47 5.66 11.03
N THR A 53 -1.52 5.70 9.69
CA THR A 53 -1.90 6.92 8.97
C THR A 53 -3.39 7.24 9.07
N GLY A 54 -4.23 6.23 9.34
CA GLY A 54 -5.68 6.35 9.35
C GLY A 54 -6.30 6.70 7.98
N ASP A 55 -5.51 6.66 6.90
CA ASP A 55 -5.98 7.00 5.56
C ASP A 55 -6.80 5.84 4.97
N ALA A 56 -7.97 6.16 4.40
CA ALA A 56 -8.85 5.16 3.80
C ALA A 56 -8.14 4.33 2.70
N MET A 57 -7.26 4.97 1.92
CA MET A 57 -6.47 4.30 0.87
C MET A 57 -5.46 3.33 1.47
N ALA A 58 -4.78 3.75 2.54
CA ALA A 58 -3.79 2.93 3.24
C ALA A 58 -4.45 1.72 3.91
N LEU A 59 -5.61 1.91 4.54
CA LEU A 59 -6.39 0.84 5.15
C LEU A 59 -6.91 -0.16 4.12
N HIS A 60 -7.44 0.33 2.98
CA HIS A 60 -7.88 -0.51 1.88
C HIS A 60 -6.76 -1.39 1.32
N LEU A 61 -5.56 -0.82 1.13
CA LEU A 61 -4.38 -1.57 0.70
C LEU A 61 -3.97 -2.64 1.72
N VAL A 62 -3.98 -2.33 3.02
CA VAL A 62 -3.66 -3.31 4.08
C VAL A 62 -4.66 -4.46 4.08
N GLU A 63 -5.95 -4.16 3.90
CA GLU A 63 -7.00 -5.17 3.88
C GLU A 63 -6.89 -6.08 2.64
N PHE A 64 -6.65 -5.50 1.47
CA PHE A 64 -6.40 -6.27 0.25
C PHE A 64 -5.19 -7.19 0.40
N ALA A 65 -4.06 -6.65 0.90
CA ALA A 65 -2.88 -7.45 1.14
C ALA A 65 -3.16 -8.62 2.11
N ARG A 66 -3.97 -8.40 3.16
CA ARG A 66 -4.38 -9.46 4.11
C ARG A 66 -5.13 -10.58 3.41
N GLN A 67 -6.01 -10.23 2.48
CA GLN A 67 -6.76 -11.21 1.69
C GLN A 67 -5.84 -12.01 0.76
N GLU A 68 -4.90 -11.35 0.06
CA GLU A 68 -3.92 -12.03 -0.81
C GLU A 68 -3.08 -13.06 -0.01
N VAL A 69 -2.52 -12.65 1.13
CA VAL A 69 -1.73 -13.55 2.00
C VAL A 69 -2.59 -14.68 2.58
N GLY A 70 -3.84 -14.38 2.95
CA GLY A 70 -4.79 -15.40 3.42
C GLY A 70 -5.19 -16.39 2.33
N ASN A 71 -5.16 -15.97 1.07
CA ASN A 71 -5.43 -16.80 -0.10
C ASN A 71 -4.19 -17.61 -0.56
N GLY A 72 -3.06 -17.50 0.13
CA GLY A 72 -1.87 -18.33 -0.08
C GLY A 72 -0.96 -17.90 -1.24
N GLN A 73 -1.04 -16.65 -1.67
CA GLN A 73 -0.10 -16.04 -2.63
C GLN A 73 1.07 -15.35 -1.93
#